data_AF-A0A1F7GDW8-F1
#
_entry.id   AF-A0A1F7GDW8-F1
#
_cell.length_a   1.000
_cell.length_b   1.000
_cell.length_c   1.000
_cell.angle_alpha   90.00
_cell.angle_beta   90.00
_cell.angle_gamma   90.00
#
_symmetry.space_group_name_H-M   'P 1'
#
loop_
_entity.id
_entity.type
_entity.pdbx_description
1 polymer ?
#
loop_
_entity_poly.entity_id
_entity_poly.type
_entity_poly.pdbx_seq_one_letter_code
_entity_poly.pdbx_strand_id
1 'polypeptide(L)'
;MLTIICGEDTVGSRNYYNQLKKEYLIQGIEIREINYQDVVKLSQWLAESRSLFGDKRIFFTSRLNKQFRKDNKLFLQELQKLAKLKDVLVIDWEEISAWELKLKKLGQIKEFKADRTIFKLLGLALPGKRQVFINYLNYLDKTLSENFIFIMLVRHARNLILISQGITPAKVQTWQKYKLEAQASAWKKENLINFYQALFKIEIGMKTSTNPYTVKESLEILACHFL
;
A
#
# COMPACT_ATOMS: atom_id res chain seq x y z
N MET A 1 6.33 21.28 -14.66
CA MET A 1 6.48 20.47 -13.43
C MET A 1 5.76 19.12 -13.58
N LEU A 2 6.37 18.01 -13.14
CA LEU A 2 5.76 16.66 -13.16
C LEU A 2 5.41 16.21 -11.73
N THR A 3 4.16 15.78 -11.52
CA THR A 3 3.69 15.17 -10.27
C THR A 3 3.22 13.75 -10.57
N ILE A 4 3.74 12.77 -9.84
CA ILE A 4 3.39 11.37 -9.97
C ILE A 4 2.65 10.94 -8.69
N ILE A 5 1.41 10.51 -8.86
CA ILE A 5 0.54 9.99 -7.80
C ILE A 5 0.57 8.47 -7.90
N CYS A 6 1.04 7.81 -6.86
CA CYS A 6 1.24 6.37 -6.88
C CYS A 6 0.98 5.76 -5.49
N GLY A 7 1.00 4.44 -5.36
CA GLY A 7 0.94 3.80 -4.06
C GLY A 7 0.25 2.44 -4.04
N GLU A 8 0.43 1.74 -2.92
CA GLU A 8 -0.23 0.47 -2.64
C GLU A 8 -1.73 0.65 -2.34
N ASP A 9 -2.13 1.81 -1.81
CA ASP A 9 -3.55 2.19 -1.74
C ASP A 9 -4.01 2.77 -3.09
N THR A 10 -4.35 1.87 -4.00
CA THR A 10 -4.82 2.21 -5.36
C THR A 10 -6.12 3.02 -5.33
N VAL A 11 -7.00 2.75 -4.35
CA VAL A 11 -8.28 3.46 -4.20
C VAL A 11 -8.03 4.88 -3.69
N GLY A 12 -7.25 5.05 -2.63
CA GLY A 12 -6.90 6.36 -2.08
C GLY A 12 -6.15 7.23 -3.09
N SER A 13 -5.15 6.66 -3.77
CA SER A 13 -4.40 7.38 -4.82
C SER A 13 -5.28 7.79 -6.00
N ARG A 14 -6.20 6.92 -6.45
CA ARG A 14 -7.12 7.22 -7.55
C ARG A 14 -8.13 8.29 -7.15
N ASN A 15 -8.66 8.22 -5.93
CA ASN A 15 -9.58 9.23 -5.40
C ASN A 15 -8.91 10.61 -5.32
N TYR A 16 -7.67 10.66 -4.85
CA TYR A 16 -6.89 11.91 -4.82
C TYR A 16 -6.62 12.47 -6.22
N TYR A 17 -6.25 11.63 -7.20
CA TYR A 17 -6.10 12.04 -8.60
C TYR A 17 -7.38 12.66 -9.16
N ASN A 18 -8.52 12.02 -8.92
CA ASN A 18 -9.83 12.53 -9.35
C ASN A 18 -10.22 13.82 -8.60
N GLN A 19 -9.87 13.94 -7.32
CA GLN A 19 -10.12 15.13 -6.52
C GLN A 19 -9.33 16.32 -7.06
N LEU A 20 -8.03 16.16 -7.32
CA LEU A 20 -7.22 17.21 -7.94
C LEU A 20 -7.81 17.69 -9.26
N LYS A 21 -8.30 16.76 -10.09
CA LYS A 21 -8.98 17.13 -11.34
C LYS A 21 -10.19 18.02 -11.08
N LYS A 22 -11.02 17.70 -10.09
CA LYS A 22 -12.18 18.52 -9.70
C LYS A 22 -11.77 19.89 -9.15
N GLU A 23 -10.75 19.94 -8.30
CA GLU A 23 -10.27 21.19 -7.70
C GLU A 23 -9.79 22.18 -8.77
N TYR A 24 -9.03 21.70 -9.77
CA TYR A 24 -8.57 22.56 -10.87
C TYR A 24 -9.71 23.03 -11.79
N LEU A 25 -10.72 22.19 -12.03
CA LEU A 25 -11.92 22.62 -12.77
C LEU A 25 -12.70 23.70 -12.02
N ILE A 26 -12.83 23.59 -10.70
CA ILE A 26 -13.49 24.60 -9.86
C ILE A 26 -12.72 25.93 -9.89
N GLN A 27 -11.39 25.89 -9.97
CA GLN A 27 -10.55 27.08 -10.12
C GLN A 27 -10.59 27.69 -11.53
N GLY A 28 -11.37 27.12 -12.45
CA GLY A 28 -11.49 27.59 -13.83
C GLY A 28 -10.27 27.29 -14.71
N ILE A 29 -9.40 26.35 -14.30
CA ILE A 29 -8.20 26.00 -15.06
C ILE A 29 -8.54 24.96 -16.13
N GLU A 30 -8.05 25.18 -17.36
CA GLU A 30 -8.21 24.21 -18.45
C GLU A 30 -7.39 22.94 -18.16
N ILE A 31 -8.09 21.80 -18.16
CA ILE A 31 -7.49 20.48 -17.99
C ILE A 31 -7.57 19.71 -19.30
N ARG A 32 -6.46 19.08 -19.70
CA ARG A 32 -6.43 18.14 -20.83
C ARG A 32 -6.02 16.75 -20.38
N GLU A 33 -6.86 15.77 -20.68
CA GLU A 33 -6.50 14.36 -20.52
C GLU A 33 -5.80 13.85 -21.77
N ILE A 34 -4.67 13.17 -21.56
CA ILE A 34 -3.84 12.63 -22.62
C ILE A 34 -3.50 11.18 -22.33
N ASN A 35 -3.30 10.39 -23.38
CA ASN A 35 -2.70 9.07 -23.23
C ASN A 35 -1.21 9.22 -22.93
N TYR A 36 -0.65 8.30 -22.15
CA TYR A 36 0.77 8.33 -21.81
C TYR A 36 1.67 8.42 -23.04
N GLN A 37 1.30 7.72 -24.13
CA GLN A 37 2.06 7.68 -25.38
C GLN A 37 2.24 9.07 -26.01
N ASP A 38 1.26 9.95 -25.84
CA ASP A 38 1.22 11.27 -26.45
C ASP A 38 2.02 12.33 -25.66
N VAL A 39 2.57 11.98 -24.49
CA VAL A 39 3.39 12.89 -23.69
C VAL A 39 4.58 13.43 -24.49
N VAL A 40 5.12 12.65 -25.44
CA VAL A 40 6.23 13.08 -26.30
C VAL A 40 5.85 14.24 -27.23
N LYS A 41 4.56 14.43 -27.51
CA LYS A 41 4.03 15.47 -28.41
C LYS A 41 3.70 16.77 -27.67
N LEU A 42 3.79 16.80 -26.34
CA LEU A 42 3.33 17.95 -25.54
C LEU A 42 4.07 19.25 -25.86
N SER A 43 5.41 19.25 -26.00
CA SER A 43 6.12 20.48 -26.39
C SER A 43 5.66 21.02 -27.75
N GLN A 44 5.35 20.13 -28.70
CA GLN A 44 4.83 20.54 -30.00
C GLN A 44 3.46 21.20 -29.86
N TRP A 45 2.53 20.55 -29.16
CA TRP A 45 1.19 21.12 -28.93
C TRP A 45 1.24 22.44 -28.16
N LEU A 46 2.14 22.58 -27.19
CA LEU A 46 2.36 23.83 -26.46
C LEU A 46 2.92 24.94 -27.35
N ALA A 47 3.78 24.61 -28.31
CA ALA A 47 4.32 25.58 -29.27
C ALA A 47 3.27 26.02 -30.31
N GLU A 48 2.45 25.09 -30.79
CA GLU A 48 1.41 25.34 -31.81
C GLU A 48 0.21 26.08 -31.24
N SER A 49 -0.16 25.81 -29.99
CA SER A 49 -1.30 26.43 -29.32
C SER A 49 -0.86 27.44 -28.28
N ARG A 50 -0.07 28.47 -28.60
CA ARG A 50 0.25 29.50 -27.60
C ARG A 50 -1.04 30.15 -27.09
N SER A 51 -1.33 29.96 -25.80
CA SER A 51 -2.42 30.69 -25.16
C SER A 51 -2.09 32.17 -25.22
N LEU A 52 -3.02 32.99 -25.70
CA LEU A 52 -2.84 34.45 -25.74
C LEU A 52 -2.89 35.07 -24.33
N PHE A 53 -3.48 34.33 -23.38
CA PHE A 53 -3.52 34.64 -21.96
C PHE A 53 -2.66 33.58 -21.28
N GLY A 54 -1.61 33.97 -20.54
CA GLY A 54 -0.58 33.08 -19.99
C GLY A 54 -1.05 32.08 -18.92
N ASP A 55 -2.13 31.35 -19.22
CA ASP A 55 -2.84 30.49 -18.31
C ASP A 55 -2.07 29.19 -18.12
N LYS A 56 -2.00 28.75 -16.85
CA LYS A 56 -1.39 27.48 -16.49
C LYS A 56 -2.16 26.34 -17.15
N ARG A 57 -1.43 25.46 -17.83
CA ARG A 57 -2.00 24.27 -18.48
C ARG A 57 -1.72 23.04 -17.66
N ILE A 58 -2.77 22.26 -17.39
CA ILE A 58 -2.65 21.04 -16.60
C ILE A 58 -3.02 19.84 -17.47
N PHE A 59 -2.06 18.94 -17.62
CA PHE A 59 -2.22 17.69 -18.35
C PHE A 59 -2.33 16.53 -17.38
N PHE A 60 -3.33 15.70 -17.59
CA PHE A 60 -3.61 14.51 -16.78
C PHE A 60 -3.36 13.26 -17.63
N THR A 61 -2.58 12.33 -17.10
CA THR A 61 -2.24 11.06 -17.74
C THR A 61 -2.21 9.93 -16.71
N SER A 62 -2.17 8.69 -17.18
CA SER A 62 -1.93 7.52 -16.33
C SER A 62 -0.96 6.54 -16.98
N ARG A 63 -0.24 5.79 -16.15
CA ARG A 63 0.66 4.71 -16.57
C ARG A 63 1.86 5.19 -17.41
N LEU A 64 2.31 6.42 -17.20
CA LEU A 64 3.49 7.00 -17.86
C LEU A 64 4.78 6.18 -17.65
N ASN A 65 4.92 5.54 -16.49
CA ASN A 65 6.04 4.65 -16.15
C ASN A 65 6.14 3.45 -17.10
N LYS A 66 5.05 3.04 -17.77
CA LYS A 66 5.09 1.97 -18.80
C LYS A 66 5.88 2.38 -20.05
N GLN A 67 5.93 3.67 -20.37
CA GLN A 67 6.66 4.18 -21.52
C GLN A 67 8.16 4.35 -21.25
N PHE A 68 8.57 4.31 -19.98
CA PHE A 68 9.99 4.39 -19.63
C PHE A 68 10.76 3.18 -20.18
N ARG A 69 11.68 3.47 -21.10
CA ARG A 69 12.72 2.56 -21.57
C ARG A 69 14.06 3.30 -21.53
N LYS A 70 15.14 2.64 -21.08
CA LYS A 70 16.46 3.28 -20.87
C LYS A 70 17.05 3.89 -22.15
N ASP A 71 16.69 3.33 -23.29
CA ASP A 71 17.06 3.69 -24.65
C ASP A 71 16.19 4.82 -25.23
N ASN A 72 15.01 5.09 -24.66
CA ASN A 72 14.11 6.14 -25.15
C ASN A 72 14.52 7.54 -24.65
N LYS A 73 15.64 8.04 -25.20
CA LYS A 73 16.21 9.35 -24.86
C LYS A 73 15.26 10.51 -25.14
N LEU A 74 14.46 10.42 -26.22
CA LEU A 74 13.50 11.46 -26.61
C LEU A 74 12.45 11.69 -25.53
N PHE A 75 11.85 10.61 -25.01
CA PHE A 75 10.87 10.68 -23.94
C PHE A 75 11.43 11.31 -22.65
N LEU A 76 12.66 10.93 -22.26
CA LEU A 76 13.30 11.48 -21.07
C LEU A 76 13.65 12.96 -21.22
N GLN A 77 14.16 13.35 -22.40
CA GLN A 77 14.45 14.75 -22.70
C GLN A 77 13.18 15.59 -22.67
N GLU A 78 12.08 15.06 -23.20
CA GLU A 78 10.81 15.75 -23.22
C GLU A 78 10.24 15.96 -21.81
N LEU A 79 10.23 14.91 -20.97
CA LEU A 79 9.82 15.04 -19.58
C LEU A 79 10.70 16.03 -18.80
N GLN A 80 12.01 16.06 -19.06
CA GLN A 80 12.91 17.03 -18.44
C GLN A 80 12.63 18.47 -18.89
N LYS A 81 12.25 18.69 -20.16
CA LYS A 81 11.83 20.01 -20.65
C LYS A 81 10.54 20.44 -19.96
N LEU A 82 9.52 19.58 -19.95
CA LEU A 82 8.23 19.86 -19.30
C LEU A 82 8.37 20.08 -17.79
N ALA A 83 9.32 19.39 -17.14
CA ALA A 83 9.60 19.60 -15.72
C ALA A 83 10.11 21.02 -15.41
N LYS A 84 10.88 21.63 -16.34
CA LYS A 84 11.44 22.98 -16.19
C LYS A 84 10.44 24.10 -16.49
N LEU A 85 9.37 23.81 -17.24
CA LEU A 85 8.32 24.80 -17.51
C LEU A 85 7.49 25.05 -16.24
N LYS A 86 7.34 26.34 -15.88
CA LYS A 86 6.56 26.78 -14.71
C LYS A 86 5.05 26.80 -14.96
N ASP A 87 4.67 27.02 -16.21
CA ASP A 87 3.26 27.22 -16.61
C ASP A 87 2.59 25.93 -17.11
N VAL A 88 3.34 24.82 -17.10
CA VAL A 88 2.85 23.50 -17.50
C VAL A 88 2.98 22.53 -16.34
N LEU A 89 1.86 21.95 -15.93
CA LEU A 89 1.79 20.90 -14.93
C LEU A 89 1.36 19.59 -15.59
N VAL A 90 2.12 18.53 -15.38
CA VAL A 90 1.75 17.17 -15.79
C VAL A 90 1.49 16.35 -14.53
N ILE A 91 0.30 15.78 -14.42
CA ILE A 91 -0.13 14.93 -13.33
C ILE A 91 -0.32 13.52 -13.88
N ASP A 92 0.46 12.60 -13.36
CA ASP A 92 0.43 11.19 -13.74
C ASP A 92 -0.07 10.33 -12.57
N TRP A 93 -0.88 9.31 -12.87
CA TRP A 93 -1.32 8.31 -11.89
C TRP A 93 -0.82 6.91 -12.23
N GLU A 94 -0.29 6.23 -11.21
CA GLU A 94 0.40 4.96 -11.31
C GLU A 94 -0.12 3.95 -10.29
N GLU A 95 -0.51 2.76 -10.77
CA GLU A 95 -0.97 1.63 -9.95
C GLU A 95 0.21 0.79 -9.42
N ILE A 96 1.27 1.47 -8.99
CA ILE A 96 2.49 0.85 -8.45
C ILE A 96 3.00 1.63 -7.25
N SER A 97 3.84 0.99 -6.44
CA SER A 97 4.50 1.61 -5.29
C SER A 97 5.58 2.62 -5.73
N ALA A 98 5.99 3.54 -4.85
CA ALA A 98 7.01 4.53 -5.21
C ALA A 98 8.40 3.91 -5.49
N TRP A 99 8.70 2.74 -4.92
CA TRP A 99 9.98 2.07 -5.13
C TRP A 99 10.09 1.44 -6.53
N GLU A 100 8.96 1.10 -7.16
CA GLU A 100 8.87 0.58 -8.53
C GLU A 100 8.93 1.68 -9.61
N LEU A 101 8.75 2.95 -9.22
CA LEU A 101 8.79 4.08 -10.14
C LEU A 101 10.19 4.31 -10.71
N LYS A 102 10.30 4.20 -12.04
CA LYS A 102 11.52 4.51 -12.80
C LYS A 102 11.68 6.01 -12.99
N LEU A 103 10.56 6.75 -13.00
CA LEU A 103 10.50 8.21 -13.21
C LEU A 103 10.68 9.04 -11.93
N LYS A 104 10.98 8.40 -10.79
CA LYS A 104 11.07 9.04 -9.46
C LYS A 104 11.98 10.27 -9.35
N LYS A 105 12.98 10.39 -10.24
CA LYS A 105 13.94 11.52 -10.26
C LYS A 105 13.46 12.72 -11.08
N LEU A 106 12.38 12.58 -11.84
CA LEU A 106 11.92 13.58 -12.82
C LEU A 106 10.72 14.41 -12.33
N GLY A 107 10.09 14.00 -11.23
CA GLY A 107 8.90 14.65 -10.71
C GLY A 107 8.75 14.51 -9.20
N GLN A 108 7.79 15.24 -8.65
CA GLN A 108 7.39 15.12 -7.26
C GLN A 108 6.51 13.88 -7.09
N ILE A 109 6.79 13.06 -6.09
CA ILE A 109 6.05 11.83 -5.83
C ILE A 109 5.08 12.07 -4.67
N LYS A 110 3.80 11.79 -4.91
CA LYS A 110 2.78 11.68 -3.87
C LYS A 110 2.42 10.20 -3.72
N GLU A 111 3.05 9.55 -2.75
CA GLU A 111 2.81 8.14 -2.45
C GLU A 111 1.67 7.95 -1.44
N PHE A 112 0.72 7.08 -1.80
CA PHE A 112 -0.34 6.56 -0.94
C PHE A 112 0.03 5.15 -0.50
N LYS A 113 0.75 5.06 0.62
CA LYS A 113 1.06 3.76 1.22
C LYS A 113 -0.24 3.08 1.64
N ALA A 114 -0.29 1.75 1.56
CA ALA A 114 -1.38 1.02 2.17
C ALA A 114 -1.30 1.28 3.67
N ASP A 115 -2.20 2.12 4.17
CA ASP A 115 -2.09 2.67 5.52
C ASP A 115 -2.03 1.55 6.56
N ARG A 116 -2.70 0.42 6.30
CA ARG A 116 -2.83 -0.68 7.24
C ARG A 116 -2.90 -2.05 6.56
N THR A 117 -1.79 -2.77 6.58
CA THR A 117 -1.73 -4.15 6.07
C THR A 117 -1.99 -5.18 7.18
N ILE A 118 -2.49 -6.36 6.78
CA ILE A 118 -2.60 -7.53 7.66
C ILE A 118 -1.24 -7.88 8.29
N PHE A 119 -0.13 -7.68 7.58
CA PHE A 119 1.22 -7.98 8.07
C PHE A 119 1.63 -7.13 9.27
N LYS A 120 1.09 -5.91 9.40
CA LYS A 120 1.32 -5.08 10.58
C LYS A 120 0.54 -5.61 11.79
N LEU A 121 -0.69 -6.12 11.61
CA LEU A 121 -1.41 -6.81 12.69
C LEU A 121 -0.65 -8.05 13.15
N LEU A 122 -0.18 -8.87 12.21
CA LEU A 122 0.62 -10.06 12.54
C LEU A 122 1.84 -9.69 13.38
N GLY A 123 2.55 -8.62 13.01
CA GLY A 123 3.68 -8.14 13.80
C GLY A 123 3.34 -7.49 15.15
N LEU A 124 2.07 -7.19 15.41
CA LEU A 124 1.58 -6.74 16.72
C LEU A 124 1.11 -7.88 17.61
N ALA A 125 1.02 -9.12 17.10
CA ALA A 125 0.69 -10.32 17.87
C ALA A 125 1.88 -10.78 18.71
N LEU A 126 2.33 -9.91 19.63
CA LEU A 126 3.45 -10.11 20.54
C LEU A 126 3.04 -9.76 21.98
N PRO A 127 3.65 -10.38 23.01
CA PRO A 127 3.42 -10.02 24.40
C PRO A 127 3.76 -8.55 24.68
N GLY A 128 2.92 -7.88 25.46
CA GLY A 128 3.05 -6.45 25.81
C GLY A 128 2.50 -5.48 24.75
N LYS A 129 1.79 -5.97 23.73
CA LYS A 129 1.23 -5.15 22.63
C LYS A 129 -0.31 -5.20 22.54
N ARG A 130 -1.00 -5.79 23.52
CA ARG A 130 -2.47 -5.89 23.60
C ARG A 130 -3.24 -4.68 23.07
N GLN A 131 -3.04 -3.49 23.65
CA GLN A 131 -3.85 -2.31 23.30
C GLN A 131 -3.68 -1.93 21.83
N VAL A 132 -2.45 -1.96 21.35
CA VAL A 132 -2.14 -1.61 19.95
C VAL A 132 -2.69 -2.67 19.01
N PHE A 133 -2.61 -3.95 19.39
CA PHE A 133 -3.18 -5.06 18.64
C PHE A 133 -4.71 -4.93 18.51
N ILE A 134 -5.44 -4.75 19.61
CA ILE A 134 -6.90 -4.65 19.61
C ILE A 134 -7.38 -3.43 18.81
N ASN A 135 -6.73 -2.26 18.99
CA ASN A 135 -7.07 -1.07 18.21
C ASN A 135 -6.86 -1.29 16.71
N TYR A 136 -5.81 -2.03 16.34
CA TYR A 136 -5.49 -2.30 14.95
C TYR A 136 -6.39 -3.38 14.34
N LEU A 137 -6.78 -4.39 15.12
CA LEU A 137 -7.78 -5.40 14.75
C LEU A 137 -9.13 -4.75 14.45
N ASN A 138 -9.62 -3.89 15.36
CA ASN A 138 -10.87 -3.14 15.19
C ASN A 138 -10.91 -2.26 13.94
N TYR A 139 -9.75 -1.78 13.49
CA TYR A 139 -9.67 -1.06 12.24
C TYR A 139 -9.70 -1.99 11.02
N LEU A 140 -8.91 -3.07 11.03
CA LEU A 140 -8.82 -3.98 9.88
C LEU A 140 -10.12 -4.74 9.61
N ASP A 141 -10.89 -5.01 10.65
CA ASP A 141 -12.22 -5.61 10.57
C ASP A 141 -13.19 -4.81 9.67
N LYS A 142 -12.97 -3.50 9.50
CA LYS A 142 -13.77 -2.66 8.61
C LYS A 142 -13.46 -2.87 7.12
N THR A 143 -12.31 -3.47 6.80
CA THR A 143 -11.81 -3.57 5.43
C THR A 143 -11.51 -4.99 4.97
N LEU A 144 -11.28 -5.91 5.91
CA LEU A 144 -10.96 -7.32 5.67
C LEU A 144 -11.95 -8.20 6.42
N SER A 145 -12.25 -9.37 5.87
CA SER A 145 -13.10 -10.33 6.57
C SER A 145 -12.43 -10.90 7.82
N GLU A 146 -13.19 -11.05 8.90
CA GLU A 146 -12.69 -11.62 10.16
C GLU A 146 -12.00 -12.99 9.97
N ASN A 147 -12.60 -13.84 9.12
CA ASN A 147 -12.05 -15.15 8.77
C ASN A 147 -10.67 -15.06 8.09
N PHE A 148 -10.46 -14.06 7.22
CA PHE A 148 -9.16 -13.86 6.59
C PHE A 148 -8.11 -13.44 7.63
N ILE A 149 -8.46 -12.51 8.52
CA ILE A 149 -7.59 -12.07 9.61
C ILE A 149 -7.20 -13.25 10.50
N PHE A 150 -8.18 -14.07 10.88
CA PHE A 150 -7.99 -15.26 11.70
C PHE A 150 -7.04 -16.29 11.05
N ILE A 151 -7.28 -16.65 9.78
CA ILE A 151 -6.42 -17.60 9.04
C ILE A 151 -4.98 -17.08 8.97
N MET A 152 -4.81 -15.78 8.78
CA MET A 152 -3.48 -15.15 8.72
C MET A 152 -2.77 -15.21 10.08
N LEU A 153 -3.48 -14.99 11.19
CA LEU A 153 -2.93 -15.15 12.55
C LEU A 153 -2.54 -16.60 12.86
N VAL A 154 -3.37 -17.59 12.50
CA VAL A 154 -3.06 -19.02 12.67
C VAL A 154 -1.79 -19.40 11.92
N ARG A 155 -1.67 -18.99 10.64
CA ARG A 155 -0.47 -19.23 9.83
C ARG A 155 0.76 -18.54 10.44
N HIS A 156 0.59 -17.33 10.95
CA HIS A 156 1.67 -16.57 11.57
C HIS A 156 2.17 -17.25 12.84
N ALA A 157 1.28 -17.61 13.77
CA ALA A 157 1.63 -18.32 15.00
C ALA A 157 2.36 -19.63 14.71
N ARG A 158 1.89 -20.40 13.71
CA ARG A 158 2.59 -21.61 13.24
C ARG A 158 4.00 -21.31 12.75
N ASN A 159 4.19 -20.25 11.96
CA ASN A 159 5.51 -19.86 11.47
C ASN A 159 6.45 -19.44 12.60
N LEU A 160 5.95 -18.73 13.62
CA LEU A 160 6.72 -18.38 14.81
C LEU A 160 7.17 -19.63 15.58
N ILE A 161 6.29 -20.63 15.73
CA ILE A 161 6.64 -21.91 16.37
C ILE A 161 7.74 -22.62 15.59
N LEU A 162 7.61 -22.75 14.26
CA LEU A 162 8.61 -23.41 13.43
C LEU A 162 9.99 -22.73 13.55
N ILE A 163 10.03 -21.40 13.44
CA ILE A 163 11.29 -20.64 13.56
C ILE A 163 11.88 -20.74 14.96
N SER A 164 11.05 -20.78 16.02
CA SER A 164 11.53 -21.00 17.39
C SER A 164 12.20 -22.36 17.60
N GLN A 165 11.95 -23.32 16.70
CA GLN A 165 12.55 -24.65 16.67
C GLN A 165 13.72 -24.75 15.66
N GLY A 166 14.14 -23.63 15.06
CA GLY A 166 15.20 -23.59 14.05
C GLY A 166 14.75 -24.01 12.65
N ILE A 167 13.45 -24.26 12.43
CA ILE A 167 12.89 -24.67 11.15
C ILE A 167 12.43 -23.43 10.39
N THR A 168 13.02 -23.17 9.22
CA THR A 168 12.58 -22.08 8.35
C THR A 168 11.36 -22.52 7.52
N PRO A 169 10.20 -21.84 7.60
CA PRO A 169 9.04 -22.19 6.79
C PRO A 169 9.34 -22.05 5.28
N ALA A 170 8.73 -22.92 4.48
CA ALA A 170 8.93 -22.91 3.03
C ALA A 170 8.49 -21.58 2.40
N LYS A 171 9.23 -21.13 1.37
CA LYS A 171 8.93 -19.91 0.57
C LYS A 171 9.01 -18.59 1.36
N VAL A 172 9.65 -18.57 2.52
CA VAL A 172 9.91 -17.34 3.30
C VAL A 172 11.18 -16.66 2.77
N GLN A 173 11.09 -15.37 2.44
CA GLN A 173 12.25 -14.57 2.02
C GLN A 173 13.17 -14.25 3.21
N THR A 174 14.46 -14.02 2.97
CA THR A 174 15.46 -13.81 4.05
C THR A 174 15.07 -12.69 5.03
N TRP A 175 14.53 -11.57 4.56
CA TRP A 175 14.08 -10.49 5.44
C TRP A 175 12.86 -10.86 6.28
N GLN A 176 11.97 -11.72 5.77
CA GLN A 176 10.82 -12.22 6.52
C GLN A 176 11.26 -13.20 7.59
N LYS A 177 12.28 -14.02 7.29
CA LYS A 177 12.90 -14.93 8.27
C LYS A 177 13.43 -14.14 9.47
N TYR A 178 14.27 -13.13 9.24
CA TYR A 178 14.80 -12.30 10.34
C TYR A 178 13.71 -11.63 11.16
N LYS A 179 12.64 -11.16 10.50
CA LYS A 179 11.50 -10.56 11.18
C LYS A 179 10.75 -11.58 12.05
N LEU A 180 10.55 -12.80 11.56
CA LEU A 180 9.91 -13.87 12.31
C LEU A 180 10.79 -14.35 13.48
N GLU A 181 12.11 -14.41 13.32
CA GLU A 181 13.04 -14.74 14.40
C GLU A 181 12.98 -13.71 15.53
N ALA A 182 13.00 -12.42 15.18
CA ALA A 182 12.86 -11.34 16.16
C ALA A 182 11.49 -11.33 16.87
N GLN A 183 10.45 -11.79 16.20
CA GLN A 183 9.12 -11.93 16.79
C GLN A 183 9.02 -13.16 17.69
N ALA A 184 9.56 -14.29 17.25
CA ALA A 184 9.55 -15.53 18.01
C ALA A 184 10.35 -15.40 19.32
N SER A 185 11.45 -14.63 19.32
CA SER A 185 12.27 -14.40 20.52
C SER A 185 11.56 -13.57 21.59
N ALA A 186 10.53 -12.79 21.24
CA ALA A 186 9.72 -12.04 22.20
C ALA A 186 8.75 -12.94 22.98
N TRP A 187 8.51 -14.17 22.51
CA TRP A 187 7.61 -15.12 23.15
C TRP A 187 8.36 -16.07 24.10
N LYS A 188 7.75 -16.35 25.26
CA LYS A 188 8.04 -17.59 25.98
C LYS A 188 7.47 -18.76 25.17
N LYS A 189 8.26 -19.83 24.97
CA LYS A 189 7.89 -20.99 24.14
C LYS A 189 6.52 -21.57 24.51
N GLU A 190 6.28 -21.78 25.80
CA GLU A 190 5.01 -22.31 26.31
C GLU A 190 3.82 -21.40 25.98
N ASN A 191 4.00 -20.08 26.16
CA ASN A 191 2.95 -19.10 25.85
C ASN A 191 2.62 -19.07 24.36
N LEU A 192 3.62 -19.20 23.47
CA LEU A 192 3.39 -19.26 22.03
C LEU A 192 2.63 -20.53 21.61
N ILE A 193 2.97 -21.67 22.23
CA ILE A 193 2.24 -22.93 22.00
C ILE A 193 0.79 -22.79 22.50
N ASN A 194 0.59 -22.25 23.71
CA ASN A 194 -0.75 -22.03 24.28
C ASN A 194 -1.57 -21.04 23.45
N PHE A 195 -0.94 -19.98 22.92
CA PHE A 195 -1.57 -19.04 21.99
C PHE A 195 -2.06 -19.73 20.72
N TYR A 196 -1.23 -20.59 20.11
CA TYR A 196 -1.62 -21.37 18.94
C TYR A 196 -2.73 -22.38 19.25
N GLN A 197 -2.69 -23.05 20.41
CA GLN A 197 -3.75 -23.93 20.86
C GLN A 197 -5.07 -23.18 21.10
N ALA A 198 -5.02 -21.96 21.64
CA ALA A 198 -6.20 -21.12 21.83
C ALA A 198 -6.81 -20.71 20.48
N LEU A 199 -5.99 -20.35 19.49
CA LEU A 199 -6.46 -20.13 18.12
C LEU A 199 -7.14 -21.38 17.54
N PHE A 200 -6.57 -22.57 17.76
CA PHE A 200 -7.19 -23.82 17.31
C PHE A 200 -8.55 -24.09 17.99
N LYS A 201 -8.70 -23.78 19.28
CA LYS A 201 -9.99 -23.88 19.99
C LYS A 201 -11.05 -22.94 19.39
N ILE A 202 -10.66 -21.72 19.01
CA ILE A 202 -11.54 -20.79 18.29
C ILE A 202 -11.98 -21.41 16.96
N GLU A 203 -11.04 -21.98 16.19
CA GLU A 203 -11.36 -22.62 14.91
C GLU A 203 -12.35 -23.77 15.07
N ILE A 204 -12.18 -24.63 16.07
CA ILE A 204 -13.13 -25.70 16.38
C ILE A 204 -14.49 -25.09 16.66
N GLY A 205 -14.57 -24.15 17.62
CA GLY A 205 -15.83 -23.54 18.03
C GLY A 205 -16.58 -22.84 16.90
N MET A 206 -15.87 -22.24 15.95
CA MET A 206 -16.44 -21.67 14.72
C MET A 206 -17.04 -22.75 13.82
N LYS A 207 -16.33 -23.85 13.59
CA LYS A 207 -16.78 -24.94 12.69
C LYS A 207 -17.89 -25.79 13.30
N THR A 208 -17.93 -25.92 14.62
CA THR A 208 -18.97 -26.67 15.34
C THR A 208 -20.14 -25.80 15.77
N SER A 209 -20.12 -24.49 15.48
CA SER A 209 -21.13 -23.53 15.94
C SER A 209 -21.35 -23.53 17.46
N THR A 210 -20.32 -23.89 18.22
CA THR A 210 -20.34 -23.91 19.70
C THR A 210 -19.68 -22.68 20.30
N ASN A 211 -19.11 -21.80 19.48
CA ASN A 211 -18.54 -20.54 19.94
C ASN A 211 -19.66 -19.49 20.08
N PRO A 212 -19.93 -18.96 21.29
CA PRO A 212 -20.94 -17.92 21.48
C PRO A 212 -20.48 -16.54 20.98
N TYR A 213 -19.20 -16.39 20.65
CA TYR A 213 -18.60 -15.13 20.22
C TYR A 213 -18.34 -15.11 18.71
N THR A 214 -18.33 -13.91 18.14
CA THR A 214 -17.76 -13.66 16.81
C THR A 214 -16.26 -13.99 16.78
N VAL A 215 -15.70 -14.11 15.59
CA VAL A 215 -14.26 -14.42 15.42
C VAL A 215 -13.43 -13.27 16.00
N LYS A 216 -13.87 -12.03 15.73
CA LYS A 216 -13.27 -10.82 16.29
C LYS A 216 -13.27 -10.83 17.82
N GLU A 217 -14.42 -10.99 18.46
CA GLU A 217 -14.51 -11.01 19.92
C GLU A 217 -13.63 -12.12 20.52
N SER A 218 -13.61 -13.28 19.88
CA SER A 218 -12.74 -14.39 20.28
C SER A 218 -11.26 -14.02 20.20
N LEU A 219 -10.85 -13.29 19.16
CA LEU A 219 -9.49 -12.78 18.99
C LEU A 219 -9.14 -11.68 20.00
N GLU A 220 -10.09 -10.82 20.38
CA GLU A 220 -9.91 -9.80 21.40
C GLU A 220 -9.72 -10.43 22.79
N ILE A 221 -10.53 -11.44 23.13
CA ILE A 221 -10.38 -12.21 24.38
C ILE A 221 -9.02 -12.90 24.43
N LEU A 222 -8.63 -13.55 23.33
CA LEU A 222 -7.32 -14.20 23.20
C LEU A 222 -6.18 -13.19 23.31
N ALA A 223 -6.31 -12.00 22.72
CA ALA A 223 -5.34 -10.92 22.85
C ALA A 223 -5.21 -10.44 24.31
N CYS A 224 -6.32 -10.33 25.04
CA CYS A 224 -6.30 -9.93 26.45
C CYS A 224 -5.55 -10.91 27.36
N HIS A 225 -5.51 -12.19 26.99
CA HIS A 225 -4.84 -13.22 27.77
C HIS A 225 -3.34 -13.35 27.45
N PHE A 226 -2.95 -13.21 26.17
CA PHE A 226 -1.60 -13.56 25.72
C PHE A 226 -0.73 -12.38 25.24
N LEU A 227 -1.33 -11.27 24.82
CA LEU A 227 -0.63 -10.10 24.25
C LEU A 227 -0.52 -8.96 25.25
#